data_AF-A0A845B660-F1
#
_entry.id   AF-A0A845B660-F1
#
_cell.length_a   1.000
_cell.length_b   1.000
_cell.length_c   1.000
_cell.angle_alpha   90.00
_cell.angle_beta   90.00
_cell.angle_gamma   90.00
#
_symmetry.space_group_name_H-M   'P 1'
#
loop_
_entity.id
_entity.type
_entity.pdbx_description
1 polymer ?
#
loop_
_entity_poly.entity_id
_entity_poly.type
_entity_poly.pdbx_seq_one_letter_code
_entity_poly.pdbx_strand_id
1 'polypeptide(L)'
;MPDAFAQALPSGAGSSAAEQISASVDGLQAKLEGWLDGLIVLLPNIIVAALVLGLFWLFGSITQRSFNHWAVARRRENLGAVLGGFLKLALIIAGGLLAITIVLPSLNPGDLVAGLGVGSVAIGFAFKDILQNWLAGVLILLRQPFRPGDQIVINGFEGTVEHVEARVTAIRTYDSRMVLVPNSDVYTNAVLVNTAFAKSRSQFDVGIGYGDDIRTARGVILKAIHGLEGVEAEPAPEVLVQDLAAYQVALRIFWWSDPRRHDRIHTRSRVVEAVKYALDGAGIDMPFETQVHLLHDQTDELDGRRGKQREGWPAPSGQTQRPRFEALRPEARPGGRPEQERAAE
;
A
#
# COMPACT_ATOMS: atom_id res chain seq x y z
N MET A 1 -2.70 -114.03 35.38
CA MET A 1 -3.42 -114.17 34.09
C MET A 1 -4.90 -114.12 34.39
N PRO A 2 -5.75 -113.52 33.53
CA PRO A 2 -5.59 -112.29 32.72
C PRO A 2 -6.82 -111.35 33.01
N ASP A 3 -7.03 -110.11 32.55
CA ASP A 3 -7.03 -109.44 31.24
C ASP A 3 -6.87 -107.92 31.52
N ALA A 4 -5.96 -107.13 30.93
CA ALA A 4 -5.80 -106.72 29.52
C ALA A 4 -6.92 -105.81 28.96
N PHE A 5 -6.57 -104.52 28.79
CA PHE A 5 -7.09 -103.55 27.80
C PHE A 5 -8.57 -103.08 27.85
N ALA A 6 -8.78 -101.89 28.45
CA ALA A 6 -9.75 -100.82 28.10
C ALA A 6 -9.79 -99.87 29.33
N GLN A 7 -9.59 -98.55 29.30
CA GLN A 7 -10.09 -97.54 28.38
C GLN A 7 -9.26 -96.27 28.62
N ALA A 8 -8.67 -95.74 27.55
CA ALA A 8 -8.41 -94.32 27.45
C ALA A 8 -9.73 -93.61 27.12
N LEU A 9 -10.00 -92.45 27.73
CA LEU A 9 -10.34 -91.18 27.09
C LEU A 9 -11.00 -90.22 28.11
N PRO A 10 -10.64 -88.92 28.10
CA PRO A 10 -11.30 -87.91 28.92
C PRO A 10 -12.73 -87.69 28.44
N SER A 11 -13.72 -88.04 29.26
CA SER A 11 -15.12 -87.69 29.08
C SER A 11 -15.32 -86.20 29.43
N GLY A 12 -14.93 -85.31 28.51
CA GLY A 12 -15.07 -83.87 28.66
C GLY A 12 -14.99 -83.07 27.36
N ALA A 13 -15.09 -83.72 26.20
CA ALA A 13 -15.00 -83.08 24.89
C ALA A 13 -16.15 -83.56 24.00
N GLY A 14 -17.32 -82.92 24.15
CA GLY A 14 -18.51 -83.24 23.38
C GLY A 14 -19.51 -82.10 23.22
N SER A 15 -19.34 -80.98 23.92
CA SER A 15 -20.12 -79.75 23.73
C SER A 15 -19.38 -78.68 22.88
N SER A 16 -18.25 -79.03 22.25
CA SER A 16 -17.16 -78.07 21.99
C SER A 16 -16.99 -77.53 20.56
N ALA A 17 -17.98 -77.60 19.69
CA ALA A 17 -17.88 -76.94 18.37
C ALA A 17 -19.25 -76.51 17.85
N ALA A 18 -20.23 -77.41 17.93
CA ALA A 18 -21.60 -77.10 17.51
C ALA A 18 -22.22 -75.95 18.34
N GLU A 19 -21.96 -75.90 19.66
CA GLU A 19 -22.52 -74.90 20.57
C GLU A 19 -21.84 -73.52 20.46
N GLN A 20 -20.54 -73.46 20.14
CA GLN A 20 -19.83 -72.21 19.86
C GLN A 20 -20.13 -71.66 18.47
N ILE A 21 -20.32 -72.54 17.48
CA ILE A 21 -20.76 -72.16 16.13
C ILE A 21 -22.21 -71.67 16.18
N SER A 22 -23.12 -72.34 16.89
CA SER A 22 -24.50 -71.87 17.05
C SER A 22 -24.54 -70.53 17.79
N ALA A 23 -23.82 -70.36 18.91
CA ALA A 23 -23.76 -69.09 19.63
C ALA A 23 -23.18 -67.92 18.79
N SER A 24 -22.23 -68.21 17.89
CA SER A 24 -21.67 -67.21 16.97
C SER A 24 -22.62 -66.89 15.82
N VAL A 25 -23.36 -67.88 15.32
CA VAL A 25 -24.40 -67.72 14.28
C VAL A 25 -25.60 -66.97 14.85
N ASP A 26 -26.03 -67.28 16.07
CA ASP A 26 -27.10 -66.61 16.79
C ASP A 26 -26.71 -65.17 17.13
N GLY A 27 -25.46 -64.93 17.52
CA GLY A 27 -24.93 -63.58 17.72
C GLY A 27 -24.81 -62.75 16.43
N LEU A 28 -24.56 -63.39 15.29
CA LEU A 28 -24.60 -62.75 13.97
C LEU A 28 -26.03 -62.49 13.50
N GLN A 29 -26.95 -63.43 13.73
CA GLN A 29 -28.37 -63.29 13.42
C GLN A 29 -29.02 -62.19 14.27
N ALA A 30 -28.76 -62.16 15.58
CA ALA A 30 -29.26 -61.11 16.47
C ALA A 30 -28.72 -59.72 16.11
N LYS A 31 -27.46 -59.63 15.65
CA LYS A 31 -26.93 -58.37 15.10
C LYS A 31 -27.58 -58.00 13.77
N LEU A 32 -27.85 -58.98 12.91
CA LEU A 32 -28.49 -58.76 11.61
C LEU A 32 -29.96 -58.32 11.79
N GLU A 33 -30.69 -58.96 12.71
CA GLU A 33 -32.05 -58.59 13.12
C GLU A 33 -32.06 -57.20 13.77
N GLY A 34 -31.12 -56.90 14.67
CA GLY A 34 -31.00 -55.57 15.26
C GLY A 34 -30.67 -54.47 14.23
N TRP A 35 -29.89 -54.79 13.19
CA TRP A 35 -29.66 -53.88 12.07
C TRP A 35 -30.89 -53.73 11.17
N LEU A 36 -31.63 -54.82 10.92
CA LEU A 36 -32.88 -54.79 10.15
C LEU A 36 -33.96 -53.98 10.87
N ASP A 37 -34.14 -54.19 12.17
CA ASP A 37 -35.08 -53.43 13.00
C ASP A 37 -34.70 -51.95 13.07
N GLY A 38 -33.41 -51.65 13.25
CA GLY A 38 -32.91 -50.27 13.20
C GLY A 38 -33.16 -49.60 11.84
N LEU A 39 -33.00 -50.33 10.74
CA LEU A 39 -33.24 -49.84 9.38
C LEU A 39 -34.74 -49.62 9.12
N ILE A 40 -35.60 -50.49 9.65
CA ILE A 40 -37.05 -50.34 9.58
C ILE A 40 -37.54 -49.11 10.36
N VAL A 41 -36.96 -48.83 11.53
CA VAL A 41 -37.27 -47.63 12.32
C VAL A 41 -36.76 -46.35 11.64
N LEU A 42 -35.67 -46.43 10.87
CA LEU A 42 -35.11 -45.30 10.12
C LEU A 42 -35.82 -45.05 8.77
N LEU A 43 -36.54 -46.04 8.20
CA LEU A 43 -37.24 -45.92 6.91
C LEU A 43 -38.12 -44.66 6.80
N PRO A 44 -38.99 -44.33 7.77
CA PRO A 44 -39.80 -43.11 7.72
C PRO A 44 -38.94 -41.84 7.64
N ASN A 45 -37.87 -41.78 8.43
CA ASN A 45 -36.95 -40.63 8.45
C ASN A 45 -36.16 -40.52 7.14
N ILE A 46 -35.76 -41.63 6.54
CA ILE A 46 -35.09 -41.67 5.24
C ILE A 46 -36.04 -41.17 4.14
N ILE A 47 -37.31 -41.56 4.17
CA ILE A 47 -38.32 -41.06 3.22
C ILE A 47 -38.49 -39.55 3.37
N VAL A 48 -38.66 -39.05 4.60
CA VAL A 48 -38.79 -37.61 4.85
C VAL A 48 -37.52 -36.85 4.43
N ALA A 49 -36.34 -37.38 4.73
CA ALA A 49 -35.06 -36.80 4.32
C ALA A 49 -34.88 -36.77 2.79
N ALA A 50 -35.29 -37.83 2.09
CA ALA A 50 -35.28 -37.87 0.63
C ALA A 50 -36.26 -36.86 0.00
N LEU A 51 -37.44 -36.70 0.59
CA LEU A 51 -38.41 -35.68 0.18
C LEU A 51 -37.87 -34.26 0.39
N VAL A 52 -37.25 -34.00 1.54
CA VAL A 52 -36.60 -32.72 1.85
C VAL A 52 -35.46 -32.44 0.86
N LEU A 53 -34.56 -33.41 0.64
CA LEU A 53 -33.47 -33.26 -0.31
C LEU A 53 -33.99 -33.00 -1.74
N GLY A 54 -35.02 -33.75 -2.16
CA GLY A 54 -35.69 -33.57 -3.45
C GLY A 54 -36.32 -32.18 -3.58
N LEU A 55 -36.93 -31.66 -2.51
CA LEU A 55 -37.51 -30.33 -2.46
C LEU A 55 -36.43 -29.24 -2.61
N PHE A 56 -35.32 -29.34 -1.86
CA PHE A 56 -34.19 -28.42 -1.98
C PHE A 56 -33.50 -28.50 -3.35
N TRP A 57 -33.38 -29.69 -3.94
CA TRP A 57 -32.85 -29.87 -5.29
C TRP A 57 -33.77 -29.26 -6.35
N LEU A 58 -35.08 -29.41 -6.19
CA LEU A 58 -36.09 -28.78 -7.05
C LEU A 58 -36.02 -27.26 -6.93
N PHE A 59 -36.06 -26.72 -5.71
CA PHE A 59 -35.91 -25.28 -5.47
C PHE A 59 -34.61 -24.75 -6.04
N GLY A 60 -33.48 -25.40 -5.77
CA GLY A 60 -32.18 -25.02 -6.32
C GLY A 60 -32.14 -25.03 -7.85
N SER A 61 -32.80 -26.01 -8.48
CA SER A 61 -32.90 -26.08 -9.94
C SER A 61 -33.84 -25.02 -10.52
N ILE A 62 -34.92 -24.68 -9.84
CA ILE A 62 -35.81 -23.58 -10.21
C ILE A 62 -35.04 -22.26 -10.10
N THR A 63 -34.44 -21.99 -8.94
CA THR A 63 -33.66 -20.78 -8.68
C THR A 63 -32.52 -20.61 -9.69
N GLN A 64 -31.76 -21.67 -10.01
CA GLN A 64 -30.72 -21.62 -11.04
C GLN A 64 -31.29 -21.24 -12.41
N ARG A 65 -32.39 -21.86 -12.83
CA ARG A 65 -33.03 -21.56 -14.13
C ARG A 65 -33.57 -20.13 -14.17
N SER A 66 -34.24 -19.68 -13.11
CA SER A 66 -34.74 -18.31 -12.98
C SER A 66 -33.60 -17.29 -13.07
N PHE A 67 -32.49 -17.54 -12.37
CA PHE A 67 -31.34 -16.65 -12.38
C PHE A 67 -30.61 -16.64 -13.73
N ASN A 68 -30.48 -17.79 -14.38
CA ASN A 68 -29.94 -17.90 -15.74
C ASN A 68 -30.81 -17.14 -16.75
N HIS A 69 -32.13 -17.31 -16.71
CA HIS A 69 -33.05 -16.59 -17.59
C HIS A 69 -32.96 -15.06 -17.40
N TRP A 70 -32.91 -14.60 -16.15
CA TRP A 70 -32.71 -13.18 -15.84
C TRP A 70 -31.37 -12.66 -16.34
N ALA A 71 -30.29 -13.44 -16.21
CA ALA A 71 -28.96 -13.05 -16.62
C ALA A 71 -28.80 -13.00 -18.15
N VAL A 72 -29.40 -13.95 -18.87
CA VAL A 72 -29.49 -13.93 -20.34
C VAL A 72 -30.24 -12.69 -20.82
N ALA A 73 -31.36 -12.34 -20.19
CA ALA A 73 -32.11 -11.13 -20.51
C ALA A 73 -31.30 -9.83 -20.33
N ARG A 74 -30.26 -9.85 -19.48
CA ARG A 74 -29.32 -8.72 -19.26
C ARG A 74 -28.00 -8.86 -20.02
N ARG A 75 -27.87 -9.81 -20.96
CA ARG A 75 -26.63 -10.14 -21.69
C ARG A 75 -25.43 -10.47 -20.79
N ARG A 76 -25.66 -11.13 -19.65
CA ARG A 76 -24.64 -11.53 -18.65
C ARG A 76 -24.65 -13.04 -18.40
N GLU A 77 -24.60 -13.82 -19.47
CA GLU A 77 -24.78 -15.29 -19.46
C GLU A 77 -23.81 -16.00 -18.48
N ASN A 78 -22.54 -15.61 -18.51
CA ASN A 78 -21.50 -16.16 -17.62
C ASN A 78 -21.79 -15.90 -16.13
N LEU A 79 -22.32 -14.71 -15.82
CA LEU A 79 -22.64 -14.35 -14.44
C LEU A 79 -23.86 -15.14 -13.94
N GLY A 80 -24.83 -15.37 -14.81
CA GLY A 80 -26.00 -16.20 -14.52
C GLY A 80 -25.62 -17.63 -14.17
N ALA A 81 -24.83 -18.27 -15.04
CA ALA A 81 -24.41 -19.65 -14.86
C ALA A 81 -23.64 -19.86 -13.55
N VAL A 82 -22.73 -18.94 -13.23
CA VAL A 82 -21.93 -18.98 -12.00
C VAL A 82 -22.79 -18.75 -10.77
N LEU A 83 -23.51 -17.62 -10.66
CA LEU A 83 -24.30 -17.30 -9.47
C LEU A 83 -25.47 -18.28 -9.25
N GLY A 84 -26.15 -18.67 -10.33
CA GLY A 84 -27.22 -19.67 -10.26
C GLY A 84 -26.70 -21.05 -9.84
N GLY A 85 -25.52 -21.45 -10.33
CA GLY A 85 -24.84 -22.67 -9.89
C GLY A 85 -24.45 -22.64 -8.42
N PHE A 86 -23.85 -21.53 -7.96
CA PHE A 86 -23.51 -21.32 -6.55
C PHE A 86 -24.74 -21.39 -5.63
N LEU A 87 -25.84 -20.73 -6.00
CA LEU A 87 -27.06 -20.71 -5.19
C LEU A 87 -27.73 -22.09 -5.14
N LYS A 88 -27.71 -22.84 -6.25
CA LYS A 88 -28.14 -24.24 -6.26
C LYS A 88 -27.26 -25.11 -5.36
N LEU A 89 -25.94 -24.96 -5.43
CA LEU A 89 -25.02 -25.71 -4.57
C LEU A 89 -25.27 -25.40 -3.09
N ALA A 90 -25.45 -24.12 -2.73
CA ALA A 90 -25.78 -23.71 -1.37
C ALA A 90 -27.10 -24.33 -0.87
N LEU A 91 -28.14 -24.35 -1.71
CA LEU A 91 -29.41 -24.99 -1.39
C LEU A 91 -29.30 -26.51 -1.26
N ILE A 92 -28.51 -27.17 -2.12
CA ILE A 92 -28.26 -28.62 -2.01
C ILE A 92 -27.50 -28.94 -0.72
N ILE A 93 -26.48 -28.15 -0.37
CA ILE A 93 -25.75 -28.30 0.89
C ILE A 93 -26.71 -28.12 2.07
N ALA A 94 -27.49 -27.03 2.10
CA ALA A 94 -28.46 -26.77 3.17
C ALA A 94 -29.51 -27.91 3.30
N GLY A 95 -30.06 -28.37 2.18
CA GLY A 95 -30.98 -29.50 2.15
C GLY A 95 -30.34 -30.81 2.61
N GLY A 96 -29.07 -31.04 2.25
CA GLY A 96 -28.28 -32.19 2.69
C GLY A 96 -28.03 -32.18 4.20
N LEU A 97 -27.65 -31.03 4.79
CA LEU A 97 -27.52 -30.91 6.24
C LEU A 97 -28.85 -31.22 6.94
N LEU A 98 -29.96 -30.65 6.46
CA LEU A 98 -31.28 -30.89 7.04
C LEU A 98 -31.69 -32.36 6.91
N ALA A 99 -31.46 -32.97 5.76
CA ALA A 99 -31.70 -34.40 5.52
C ALA A 99 -30.91 -35.29 6.49
N ILE A 100 -29.62 -35.00 6.73
CA ILE A 100 -28.79 -35.76 7.69
C ILE A 100 -29.37 -35.66 9.10
N THR A 101 -29.83 -34.48 9.53
CA THR A 101 -30.40 -34.29 10.88
C THR A 101 -31.74 -35.00 11.07
N ILE A 102 -32.50 -35.21 9.99
CA ILE A 102 -33.74 -35.99 10.01
C ILE A 102 -33.43 -37.49 10.13
N VAL A 103 -32.42 -37.99 9.41
CA VAL A 103 -32.02 -39.41 9.47
C VAL A 103 -31.31 -39.73 10.78
N LEU A 104 -30.48 -38.82 11.29
CA LEU A 104 -29.74 -38.97 12.54
C LEU A 104 -30.12 -37.86 13.53
N PRO A 105 -31.20 -38.03 14.33
CA PRO A 105 -31.64 -37.03 15.31
C PRO A 105 -30.61 -36.74 16.42
N SER A 106 -29.63 -37.62 16.60
CA SER A 106 -28.51 -37.43 17.54
C SER A 106 -27.51 -36.38 17.07
N LEU A 107 -27.56 -35.98 15.80
CA LEU A 107 -26.72 -34.93 15.25
C LEU A 107 -27.53 -33.65 15.16
N ASN A 108 -27.10 -32.62 15.87
CA ASN A 108 -27.72 -31.31 15.73
C ASN A 108 -27.22 -30.64 14.44
N PRO A 109 -28.06 -29.86 13.75
CA PRO A 109 -27.61 -29.02 12.64
C PRO A 109 -26.41 -28.13 13.02
N GLY A 110 -26.35 -27.67 14.27
CA GLY A 110 -25.24 -26.87 14.80
C GLY A 110 -23.89 -27.59 14.78
N ASP A 111 -23.86 -28.88 15.09
CA ASP A 111 -22.61 -29.67 15.14
C ASP A 111 -22.05 -29.92 13.73
N LEU A 112 -22.95 -30.14 12.77
CA LEU A 112 -22.58 -30.26 11.35
C LEU A 112 -22.07 -28.93 10.78
N VAL A 113 -22.72 -27.82 11.12
CA VAL A 113 -22.25 -26.48 10.74
C VAL A 113 -20.91 -26.16 11.38
N ALA A 114 -20.69 -26.52 12.64
CA ALA A 114 -19.40 -26.36 13.31
C ALA A 114 -18.28 -27.14 12.61
N GLY A 115 -18.54 -28.39 12.19
CA GLY A 115 -17.61 -29.19 11.40
C GLY A 115 -17.29 -28.58 10.02
N LEU A 116 -18.29 -28.01 9.34
CA LEU A 116 -18.12 -27.29 8.08
C LEU A 116 -17.46 -25.90 8.24
N GLY A 117 -17.41 -25.38 9.46
CA GLY A 117 -16.86 -24.06 9.78
C GLY A 117 -15.41 -23.92 9.35
N VAL A 118 -14.59 -24.96 9.55
CA VAL A 118 -13.16 -24.96 9.14
C VAL A 118 -13.01 -24.80 7.63
N GLY A 119 -13.83 -25.50 6.84
CA GLY A 119 -13.84 -25.37 5.38
C GLY A 119 -14.34 -24.00 4.92
N SER A 120 -15.33 -23.45 5.62
CA SER A 120 -15.90 -22.12 5.33
C SER A 120 -14.89 -21.00 5.55
N VAL A 121 -14.03 -21.10 6.57
CA VAL A 121 -12.96 -20.13 6.83
C VAL A 121 -11.93 -20.11 5.69
N ALA A 122 -11.49 -21.29 5.22
CA ALA A 122 -10.56 -21.39 4.09
C ALA A 122 -11.14 -20.75 2.81
N ILE A 123 -12.42 -21.02 2.52
CA ILE A 123 -13.14 -20.38 1.42
C ILE A 123 -13.22 -18.86 1.64
N GLY A 124 -13.54 -18.40 2.85
CA GLY A 124 -13.59 -16.98 3.19
C GLY A 124 -12.26 -16.26 2.95
N PHE A 125 -11.13 -16.88 3.32
CA PHE A 125 -9.81 -16.36 3.02
C PHE A 125 -9.54 -16.28 1.51
N ALA A 126 -9.94 -17.29 0.74
CA ALA A 126 -9.79 -17.28 -0.71
C ALA A 126 -10.60 -16.15 -1.38
N PHE A 127 -11.76 -15.78 -0.83
CA PHE A 127 -12.61 -14.71 -1.34
C PHE A 127 -12.36 -13.33 -0.71
N LYS A 128 -11.44 -13.22 0.26
CA LYS A 128 -11.17 -11.99 1.00
C LYS A 128 -10.94 -10.79 0.09
N ASP A 129 -10.05 -10.93 -0.91
CA ASP A 129 -9.65 -9.81 -1.75
C ASP A 129 -10.76 -9.38 -2.72
N ILE A 130 -11.60 -10.32 -3.16
CA ILE A 130 -12.77 -10.01 -3.99
C ILE A 130 -13.78 -9.20 -3.18
N LEU A 131 -14.11 -9.65 -1.97
CA LEU A 131 -15.04 -8.94 -1.08
C LEU A 131 -14.50 -7.56 -0.67
N GLN A 132 -13.20 -7.46 -0.38
CA GLN A 132 -12.55 -6.21 -0.02
C GLN A 132 -12.65 -5.16 -1.13
N ASN A 133 -12.36 -5.54 -2.38
CA ASN A 133 -12.49 -4.63 -3.54
C ASN A 133 -13.94 -4.21 -3.80
N TRP A 134 -14.88 -5.14 -3.66
CA TRP A 134 -16.30 -4.86 -3.86
C TRP A 134 -16.85 -3.91 -2.78
N LEU A 135 -16.56 -4.18 -1.51
CA LEU A 135 -16.97 -3.34 -0.39
C LEU A 135 -16.35 -1.94 -0.50
N ALA A 136 -15.06 -1.86 -0.85
CA ALA A 136 -14.40 -0.59 -1.09
C ALA A 136 -15.08 0.20 -2.22
N GLY A 137 -15.46 -0.47 -3.32
CA GLY A 137 -16.22 0.16 -4.40
C GLY A 137 -17.56 0.73 -3.94
N VAL A 138 -18.33 -0.04 -3.18
CA VAL A 138 -19.61 0.43 -2.60
C VAL A 138 -19.39 1.65 -1.70
N LEU A 139 -18.35 1.64 -0.87
CA LEU A 139 -18.05 2.75 0.04
C LEU A 139 -17.58 4.01 -0.70
N ILE A 140 -16.79 3.87 -1.77
CA ILE A 140 -16.39 4.99 -2.63
C ILE A 140 -17.63 5.60 -3.29
N LEU A 141 -18.53 4.78 -3.82
CA LEU A 141 -19.77 5.27 -4.44
C LEU A 141 -20.73 5.94 -3.45
N LEU A 142 -20.78 5.44 -2.21
CA LEU A 142 -21.64 5.98 -1.16
C LEU A 142 -21.10 7.28 -0.56
N ARG A 143 -19.78 7.32 -0.27
CA ARG A 143 -19.14 8.48 0.37
C ARG A 143 -18.67 9.53 -0.62
N GLN A 144 -18.45 9.15 -1.87
CA GLN A 144 -17.97 10.00 -2.96
C GLN A 144 -16.82 10.92 -2.54
N PRO A 145 -15.68 10.36 -2.07
CA PRO A 145 -14.52 11.17 -1.68
C PRO A 145 -13.95 12.00 -2.85
N PHE A 146 -14.25 11.59 -4.08
CA PHE A 146 -14.02 12.29 -5.34
C PHE A 146 -15.12 11.88 -6.32
N ARG A 147 -15.24 12.61 -7.43
CA ARG A 147 -16.25 12.39 -8.46
C ARG A 147 -15.60 12.07 -9.81
N PRO A 148 -16.31 11.36 -10.71
CA PRO A 148 -15.91 11.32 -12.11
C PRO A 148 -15.69 12.74 -12.66
N GLY A 149 -14.54 12.96 -13.31
CA GLY A 149 -14.07 14.27 -13.77
C GLY A 149 -13.07 14.95 -12.84
N ASP A 150 -12.91 14.50 -11.58
CA ASP A 150 -11.87 15.03 -10.70
C ASP A 150 -10.47 14.56 -11.13
N GLN A 151 -9.47 15.42 -10.91
CA GLN A 151 -8.07 15.08 -11.11
C GLN A 151 -7.46 14.61 -9.80
N ILE A 152 -6.96 13.39 -9.76
CA ILE A 152 -6.44 12.76 -8.54
C ILE A 152 -5.02 12.24 -8.74
N VAL A 153 -4.29 12.13 -7.63
CA VAL A 153 -3.02 11.39 -7.52
C VAL A 153 -3.23 10.22 -6.57
N ILE A 154 -2.91 9.02 -7.02
CA ILE A 154 -2.91 7.80 -6.21
C ILE A 154 -1.81 6.84 -6.67
N ASN A 155 -1.04 6.30 -5.73
CA ASN A 155 0.00 5.29 -5.99
C ASN A 155 1.00 5.71 -7.11
N GLY A 156 1.31 7.01 -7.19
CA GLY A 156 2.19 7.57 -8.22
C GLY A 156 1.53 7.82 -9.58
N PHE A 157 0.28 7.41 -9.78
CA PHE A 157 -0.51 7.74 -10.97
C PHE A 157 -1.25 9.06 -10.76
N GLU A 158 -1.22 9.93 -11.76
CA GLU A 158 -1.95 11.21 -11.77
C GLU A 158 -2.80 11.29 -13.05
N GLY A 159 -4.06 11.69 -12.91
CA GLY A 159 -4.97 11.80 -14.04
C GLY A 159 -6.39 12.15 -13.63
N THR A 160 -7.30 12.10 -14.60
CA THR A 160 -8.72 12.38 -14.41
C THR A 160 -9.49 11.08 -14.18
N VAL A 161 -10.36 11.05 -13.18
CA VAL A 161 -11.26 9.91 -12.94
C VAL A 161 -12.29 9.83 -14.05
N GLU A 162 -12.32 8.74 -14.82
CA GLU A 162 -13.34 8.53 -15.86
C GLU A 162 -14.63 7.98 -15.24
N HIS A 163 -14.50 6.90 -14.49
CA HIS A 163 -15.63 6.23 -13.85
C HIS A 163 -15.16 5.31 -12.73
N VAL A 164 -16.08 4.99 -11.82
CA VAL A 164 -15.85 4.02 -10.73
C VAL A 164 -16.71 2.79 -11.00
N GLU A 165 -16.06 1.63 -11.16
CA GLU A 165 -16.72 0.34 -11.30
C GLU A 165 -16.80 -0.38 -9.94
N ALA A 166 -17.46 -1.54 -9.91
CA ALA A 166 -17.63 -2.32 -8.68
C ALA A 166 -16.30 -2.75 -8.03
N ARG A 167 -15.24 -2.96 -8.82
CA ARG A 167 -13.93 -3.48 -8.34
C ARG A 167 -12.74 -2.57 -8.61
N VAL A 168 -12.85 -1.67 -9.58
CA VAL A 168 -11.76 -0.79 -10.02
C VAL A 168 -12.26 0.63 -10.21
N THR A 169 -11.37 1.60 -10.02
CA THR A 169 -11.53 2.99 -10.42
C THR A 169 -10.67 3.23 -11.65
N ALA A 170 -11.28 3.74 -12.71
CA ALA A 170 -10.62 4.01 -13.98
C ALA A 170 -10.14 5.47 -14.02
N ILE A 171 -8.85 5.67 -14.25
CA ILE A 171 -8.18 6.97 -14.29
C ILE A 171 -7.53 7.14 -15.66
N ARG A 172 -7.86 8.22 -16.38
CA ARG A 172 -7.18 8.61 -17.61
C ARG A 172 -6.02 9.54 -17.28
N THR A 173 -4.79 9.10 -17.56
CA THR A 173 -3.60 9.95 -17.41
C THR A 173 -3.58 11.07 -18.46
N TYR A 174 -2.76 12.08 -18.22
CA TYR A 174 -2.60 13.20 -19.18
C TYR A 174 -1.99 12.77 -20.52
N ASP A 175 -1.28 11.63 -20.55
CA ASP A 175 -0.75 11.02 -21.78
C ASP A 175 -1.80 10.11 -22.48
N SER A 176 -3.08 10.26 -22.14
CA SER A 176 -4.20 9.50 -22.70
C SER A 176 -4.11 7.97 -22.48
N ARG A 177 -3.55 7.54 -21.34
CA ARG A 177 -3.53 6.12 -20.94
C ARG A 177 -4.58 5.84 -19.88
N MET A 178 -5.18 4.65 -19.92
CA MET A 178 -6.14 4.21 -18.90
C MET A 178 -5.42 3.41 -17.81
N VAL A 179 -5.49 3.88 -16.58
CA VAL A 179 -5.00 3.19 -15.38
C VAL A 179 -6.22 2.64 -14.63
N LEU A 180 -6.21 1.34 -14.37
CA LEU A 180 -7.26 0.66 -13.60
C LEU A 180 -6.72 0.37 -12.19
N VAL A 181 -7.19 1.14 -11.21
CA VAL A 181 -6.76 0.99 -9.82
C VAL A 181 -7.78 0.16 -9.06
N PRO A 182 -7.38 -0.93 -8.37
CA PRO A 182 -8.29 -1.68 -7.49
C PRO A 182 -8.95 -0.77 -6.46
N ASN A 183 -10.26 -0.90 -6.24
CA ASN A 183 -10.98 -0.04 -5.30
C ASN A 183 -10.46 -0.17 -3.87
N SER A 184 -9.97 -1.36 -3.49
CA SER A 184 -9.33 -1.55 -2.19
C SER A 184 -8.10 -0.66 -2.00
N ASP A 185 -7.28 -0.47 -3.04
CA ASP A 185 -6.13 0.43 -3.00
C ASP A 185 -6.59 1.89 -2.89
N VAL A 186 -7.64 2.26 -3.62
CA VAL A 186 -8.22 3.62 -3.56
C VAL A 186 -8.78 3.94 -2.18
N TYR A 187 -9.40 2.96 -1.52
CA TYR A 187 -9.98 3.14 -0.21
C TYR A 187 -8.94 3.13 0.92
N THR A 188 -7.86 2.37 0.76
CA THR A 188 -6.86 2.17 1.81
C THR A 188 -5.75 3.22 1.78
N ASN A 189 -5.37 3.68 0.59
CA ASN A 189 -4.28 4.65 0.43
C ASN A 189 -4.78 6.09 0.47
N ALA A 190 -3.85 7.02 0.74
CA ALA A 190 -4.14 8.45 0.61
C ALA A 190 -4.37 8.81 -0.86
N VAL A 191 -5.47 9.51 -1.14
CA VAL A 191 -5.81 10.04 -2.45
C VAL A 191 -5.70 11.56 -2.40
N LEU A 192 -4.81 12.13 -3.20
CA LEU A 192 -4.74 13.57 -3.37
C LEU A 192 -5.74 13.98 -4.45
N VAL A 193 -6.74 14.79 -4.11
CA VAL A 193 -7.74 15.29 -5.06
C VAL A 193 -7.38 16.73 -5.42
N ASN A 194 -6.73 16.91 -6.57
CA ASN A 194 -6.26 18.23 -7.01
C ASN A 194 -7.42 19.21 -7.21
N THR A 195 -8.58 18.71 -7.67
CA THR A 195 -9.78 19.51 -7.98
C THR A 195 -10.80 19.58 -6.85
N ALA A 196 -10.44 19.15 -5.63
CA ALA A 196 -11.37 19.20 -4.49
C ALA A 196 -11.82 20.61 -4.12
N PHE A 197 -10.97 21.61 -4.40
CA PHE A 197 -11.24 23.01 -4.18
C PHE A 197 -11.20 23.78 -5.50
N ALA A 198 -11.95 24.88 -5.58
CA ALA A 198 -12.05 25.70 -6.79
C ALA A 198 -10.73 26.41 -7.17
N LYS A 199 -9.80 26.56 -6.22
CA LYS A 199 -8.53 27.28 -6.41
C LYS A 199 -7.40 26.46 -5.82
N SER A 200 -6.26 26.43 -6.51
CA SER A 200 -5.02 25.81 -6.05
C SER A 200 -3.90 26.83 -5.99
N ARG A 201 -3.08 26.76 -4.94
CA ARG A 201 -1.89 27.59 -4.81
C ARG A 201 -0.72 26.97 -5.56
N SER A 202 -0.05 27.76 -6.37
CA SER A 202 1.20 27.42 -7.05
C SER A 202 2.35 28.27 -6.51
N GLN A 203 3.58 27.79 -6.70
CA GLN A 203 4.78 28.51 -6.27
C GLN A 203 5.91 28.46 -7.31
N PHE A 204 6.71 29.52 -7.35
CA PHE A 204 7.92 29.63 -8.16
C PHE A 204 8.97 30.45 -7.43
N ASP A 205 10.22 30.01 -7.50
CA ASP A 205 11.34 30.68 -6.84
C ASP A 205 12.18 31.40 -7.89
N VAL A 206 12.49 32.67 -7.62
CA VAL A 206 13.38 33.51 -8.43
C VAL A 206 14.45 34.10 -7.54
N GLY A 207 15.69 34.13 -8.01
CA GLY A 207 16.79 34.77 -7.30
C GLY A 207 17.04 36.18 -7.80
N ILE A 208 17.35 37.09 -6.87
CA ILE A 208 17.86 38.42 -7.19
C ILE A 208 19.29 38.58 -6.69
N GLY A 209 20.05 39.52 -7.26
CA GLY A 209 21.40 39.86 -6.81
C GLY A 209 21.43 40.35 -5.37
N TYR A 210 22.52 40.08 -4.65
CA TYR A 210 22.71 40.59 -3.28
C TYR A 210 22.78 42.13 -3.21
N GLY A 211 23.09 42.78 -4.33
CA GLY A 211 23.09 44.25 -4.45
C GLY A 211 21.70 44.86 -4.66
N ASP A 212 20.70 44.06 -5.03
CA ASP A 212 19.36 44.55 -5.36
C ASP A 212 18.48 44.77 -4.12
N ASP A 213 17.62 45.79 -4.14
CA ASP A 213 16.67 46.03 -3.05
C ASP A 213 15.47 45.06 -3.14
N ILE A 214 15.29 44.27 -2.08
CA ILE A 214 14.23 43.26 -1.94
C ILE A 214 12.83 43.87 -2.09
N ARG A 215 12.60 45.09 -1.59
CA ARG A 215 11.27 45.72 -1.61
C ARG A 215 10.91 46.16 -3.03
N THR A 216 11.88 46.69 -3.77
CA THR A 216 11.75 47.05 -5.18
C THR A 216 11.44 45.79 -6.01
N ALA A 217 12.23 44.73 -5.86
CA ALA A 217 12.00 43.48 -6.57
C ALA A 217 10.62 42.88 -6.28
N ARG A 218 10.22 42.84 -4.99
CA ARG A 218 8.88 42.42 -4.57
C ARG A 218 7.78 43.22 -5.27
N GLY A 219 7.89 44.54 -5.29
CA GLY A 219 6.90 45.42 -5.91
C GLY A 219 6.78 45.21 -7.42
N VAL A 220 7.91 45.05 -8.10
CA VAL A 220 7.98 44.76 -9.54
C VAL A 220 7.29 43.42 -9.85
N ILE A 221 7.62 42.36 -9.10
CA ILE A 221 7.03 41.03 -9.27
C ILE A 221 5.52 41.06 -9.04
N LEU A 222 5.06 41.64 -7.92
CA LEU A 222 3.64 41.71 -7.60
C LEU A 222 2.87 42.47 -8.67
N LYS A 223 3.40 43.59 -9.16
CA LYS A 223 2.79 44.37 -10.25
C LYS A 223 2.73 43.58 -11.56
N ALA A 224 3.76 42.79 -11.87
CA ALA A 224 3.83 42.00 -13.09
C ALA A 224 2.81 40.86 -13.11
N ILE A 225 2.55 40.24 -11.95
CA ILE A 225 1.63 39.09 -11.85
C ILE A 225 0.18 39.50 -11.55
N HIS A 226 -0.04 40.71 -11.03
CA HIS A 226 -1.38 41.20 -10.72
C HIS A 226 -2.20 41.40 -12.00
N GLY A 227 -3.35 40.71 -12.08
CA GLY A 227 -4.23 40.78 -13.25
C GLY A 227 -3.80 39.93 -14.45
N LEU A 228 -2.77 39.08 -14.30
CA LEU A 228 -2.44 38.09 -15.33
C LEU A 228 -3.57 37.08 -15.51
N GLU A 229 -3.79 36.66 -16.76
CA GLU A 229 -4.78 35.64 -17.09
C GLU A 229 -4.49 34.32 -16.34
N GLY A 230 -5.49 33.84 -15.61
CA GLY A 230 -5.42 32.62 -14.79
C GLY A 230 -4.88 32.84 -13.37
N VAL A 231 -4.39 34.03 -13.03
CA VAL A 231 -4.02 34.39 -11.65
C VAL A 231 -5.23 35.00 -10.96
N GLU A 232 -5.60 34.42 -9.82
CA GLU A 232 -6.71 34.89 -9.00
C GLU A 232 -6.37 36.19 -8.27
N ALA A 233 -7.33 37.10 -8.20
CA ALA A 233 -7.19 38.34 -7.41
C ALA A 233 -7.39 38.10 -5.90
N GLU A 234 -8.21 37.11 -5.55
CA GLU A 234 -8.48 36.73 -4.16
C GLU A 234 -8.47 35.19 -4.02
N PRO A 235 -7.54 34.61 -3.22
CA PRO A 235 -6.49 35.28 -2.47
C PRO A 235 -5.44 35.93 -3.38
N ALA A 236 -4.92 37.08 -2.95
CA ALA A 236 -3.94 37.83 -3.72
C ALA A 236 -2.60 37.06 -3.83
N PRO A 237 -1.83 37.27 -4.91
CA PRO A 237 -0.48 36.77 -5.00
C PRO A 237 0.44 37.36 -3.93
N GLU A 238 1.42 36.57 -3.50
CA GLU A 238 2.38 36.95 -2.45
C GLU A 238 3.80 36.68 -2.91
N VAL A 239 4.74 37.49 -2.43
CA VAL A 239 6.17 37.33 -2.70
C VAL A 239 6.93 37.44 -1.39
N LEU A 240 7.53 36.34 -0.97
CA LEU A 240 8.24 36.22 0.29
C LEU A 240 9.74 36.02 0.04
N VAL A 241 10.56 36.48 0.98
CA VAL A 241 11.99 36.12 0.99
C VAL A 241 12.09 34.71 1.56
N GLN A 242 12.62 33.78 0.77
CA GLN A 242 12.72 32.38 1.12
C GLN A 242 14.07 32.05 1.77
N ASP A 243 15.17 32.55 1.21
CA ASP A 243 16.52 32.24 1.67
C ASP A 243 17.56 33.27 1.20
N LEU A 244 18.73 33.29 1.86
CA LEU A 244 19.95 33.97 1.42
C LEU A 244 20.92 32.91 0.90
N ALA A 245 20.82 32.56 -0.39
CA ALA A 245 21.53 31.46 -1.01
C ALA A 245 22.96 31.84 -1.45
N ALA A 246 23.75 30.89 -1.94
CA ALA A 246 25.18 31.08 -2.22
C ALA A 246 25.54 32.30 -3.10
N TYR A 247 24.70 32.62 -4.10
CA TYR A 247 24.95 33.71 -5.05
C TYR A 247 23.73 34.62 -5.29
N GLN A 248 22.62 34.39 -4.57
CA GLN A 248 21.36 35.10 -4.79
C GLN A 248 20.52 35.22 -3.51
N VAL A 249 19.68 36.24 -3.43
CA VAL A 249 18.56 36.31 -2.49
C VAL A 249 17.36 35.62 -3.13
N ALA A 250 16.92 34.49 -2.57
CA ALA A 250 15.83 33.70 -3.12
C ALA A 250 14.47 34.29 -2.70
N LEU A 251 13.66 34.68 -3.68
CA LEU A 251 12.27 35.10 -3.50
C LEU A 251 11.33 33.99 -3.94
N ARG A 252 10.36 33.65 -3.10
CA ARG A 252 9.29 32.71 -3.42
C ARG A 252 8.01 33.45 -3.74
N ILE A 253 7.48 33.19 -4.93
CA ILE A 253 6.27 33.77 -5.47
C ILE A 253 5.15 32.74 -5.29
N PHE A 254 4.06 33.14 -4.65
CA PHE A 254 2.83 32.37 -4.52
C PHE A 254 1.70 33.03 -5.31
N TRP A 255 0.91 32.22 -6.00
CA TRP A 255 -0.32 32.68 -6.64
C TRP A 255 -1.36 31.57 -6.60
N TRP A 256 -2.63 31.96 -6.74
CA TRP A 256 -3.75 31.04 -6.83
C TRP A 256 -4.28 31.00 -8.27
N SER A 257 -4.69 29.83 -8.74
CA SER A 257 -5.24 29.61 -10.08
C SER A 257 -6.24 28.45 -10.07
N ASP A 258 -6.88 28.17 -11.20
CA ASP A 258 -7.66 26.95 -11.38
C ASP A 258 -6.78 25.70 -11.08
N PRO A 259 -7.29 24.72 -10.31
CA PRO A 259 -6.56 23.52 -9.93
C PRO A 259 -6.23 22.58 -11.10
N ARG A 260 -6.98 22.63 -12.20
CA ARG A 260 -6.82 21.72 -13.33
C ARG A 260 -5.43 21.86 -13.92
N ARG A 261 -4.81 20.72 -14.21
CA ARG A 261 -3.41 20.67 -14.67
C ARG A 261 -3.14 21.53 -15.89
N HIS A 262 -4.06 21.55 -16.86
CA HIS A 262 -3.94 22.39 -18.05
C HIS A 262 -3.73 23.85 -17.66
N ASP A 263 -4.67 24.42 -16.90
CA ASP A 263 -4.66 25.83 -16.54
C ASP A 263 -3.51 26.17 -15.59
N ARG A 264 -3.17 25.26 -14.67
CA ARG A 264 -2.03 25.40 -13.76
C ARG A 264 -0.69 25.50 -14.50
N ILE A 265 -0.46 24.67 -15.53
CA ILE A 265 0.78 24.69 -16.32
C ILE A 265 0.86 25.97 -17.16
N HIS A 266 -0.22 26.35 -17.85
CA HIS A 266 -0.25 27.57 -18.66
C HIS A 266 -0.09 28.83 -17.81
N THR A 267 -0.77 28.92 -16.68
CA THR A 267 -0.66 30.05 -15.75
C THR A 267 0.75 30.14 -15.18
N ARG A 268 1.36 29.01 -14.78
CA ARG A 268 2.77 29.00 -14.34
C ARG A 268 3.70 29.56 -15.41
N SER A 269 3.55 29.14 -16.66
CA SER A 269 4.38 29.65 -17.76
C SER A 269 4.25 31.16 -17.90
N ARG A 270 3.01 31.69 -17.93
CA ARG A 270 2.76 33.14 -18.03
C ARG A 270 3.34 33.92 -16.85
N VAL A 271 3.19 33.42 -15.63
CA VAL A 271 3.74 34.04 -14.42
C VAL A 271 5.27 34.10 -14.49
N VAL A 272 5.94 32.98 -14.81
CA VAL A 272 7.40 32.93 -14.89
C VAL A 272 7.92 33.88 -15.97
N GLU A 273 7.28 33.91 -17.14
CA GLU A 273 7.63 34.79 -18.24
C GLU A 273 7.47 36.28 -17.88
N ALA A 274 6.33 36.65 -17.28
CA ALA A 274 6.06 38.01 -16.84
C ALA A 274 7.04 38.48 -15.77
N VAL A 275 7.37 37.59 -14.80
CA VAL A 275 8.34 37.87 -13.75
C VAL A 275 9.72 38.14 -14.34
N LYS A 276 10.19 37.26 -15.24
CA LYS A 276 11.48 37.44 -15.92
C LYS A 276 11.53 38.83 -16.57
N TYR A 277 10.58 39.14 -17.46
CA TYR A 277 10.65 40.39 -18.23
C TYR A 277 10.47 41.63 -17.36
N ALA A 278 9.71 41.54 -16.26
CA ALA A 278 9.55 42.64 -15.33
C ALA A 278 10.84 42.93 -14.55
N LEU A 279 11.55 41.90 -14.10
CA LEU A 279 12.84 42.05 -13.41
C LEU A 279 13.90 42.61 -14.36
N ASP A 280 14.01 42.07 -15.58
CA ASP A 280 14.92 42.59 -16.61
C ASP A 280 14.65 44.08 -16.92
N GLY A 281 13.37 44.43 -17.12
CA GLY A 281 12.96 45.80 -17.42
C GLY A 281 13.18 46.78 -16.26
N ALA A 282 13.22 46.28 -15.03
CA ALA A 282 13.54 47.06 -13.84
C ALA A 282 15.06 47.12 -13.54
N GLY A 283 15.89 46.42 -14.32
CA GLY A 283 17.33 46.35 -14.11
C GLY A 283 17.72 45.58 -12.84
N ILE A 284 16.87 44.67 -12.37
CA ILE A 284 17.17 43.80 -11.22
C ILE A 284 17.94 42.60 -11.73
N ASP A 285 19.09 42.33 -11.12
CA ASP A 285 19.97 41.25 -11.55
C ASP A 285 19.40 39.88 -11.16
N MET A 286 19.43 38.94 -12.10
CA MET A 286 19.12 37.52 -11.87
C MET A 286 20.43 36.75 -12.03
N PRO A 287 21.26 36.69 -10.97
CA PRO A 287 22.64 36.29 -11.07
C PRO A 287 22.79 34.83 -11.48
N PHE A 288 23.82 34.57 -12.28
CA PHE A 288 24.33 33.22 -12.47
C PHE A 288 25.10 32.76 -11.24
N GLU A 289 25.38 31.46 -11.17
CA GLU A 289 26.25 30.92 -10.14
C GLU A 289 27.61 31.66 -10.16
N THR A 290 27.93 32.34 -9.06
CA THR A 290 29.13 33.15 -8.94
C THR A 290 30.19 32.39 -8.16
N GLN A 291 31.38 32.25 -8.72
CA GLN A 291 32.54 31.67 -8.05
C GLN A 291 33.60 32.73 -7.82
N VAL A 292 34.08 32.83 -6.59
CA VAL A 292 35.25 33.66 -6.26
C VAL A 292 36.48 32.77 -6.28
N HIS A 293 37.30 32.91 -7.32
CA HIS A 293 38.62 32.26 -7.39
C HIS A 293 39.67 33.16 -6.76
N LEU A 294 40.14 32.77 -5.58
CA LEU A 294 41.28 33.40 -4.92
C LEU A 294 42.57 32.79 -5.49
N LEU A 295 43.22 33.54 -6.38
CA LEU A 295 44.56 33.21 -6.84
C LEU A 295 45.58 33.63 -5.78
N HIS A 296 46.07 32.67 -4.99
CA HIS A 296 47.18 32.88 -4.06
C HIS A 296 48.50 32.71 -4.81
N ASP A 297 49.38 33.72 -4.71
CA ASP A 297 50.79 33.56 -5.10
C ASP A 297 51.55 32.94 -3.92
N GLN A 298 51.79 31.64 -3.98
CA GLN A 298 52.53 30.90 -2.95
C GLN A 298 54.05 31.00 -3.10
N THR A 299 54.55 31.87 -3.99
CA THR A 299 56.00 32.06 -4.21
C THR A 299 56.57 33.29 -3.49
N ASP A 300 55.73 34.10 -2.84
CA ASP A 300 56.18 35.24 -2.04
C ASP A 300 56.95 34.78 -0.78
N GLU A 301 58.03 35.48 -0.41
CA GLU A 301 58.85 35.21 0.78
C GLU A 301 58.05 35.30 2.10
N LEU A 302 56.87 35.90 2.03
CA LEU A 302 55.93 36.07 3.14
C LEU A 302 54.87 34.97 3.21
N ASP A 303 54.70 34.13 2.18
CA ASP A 303 53.73 33.04 2.25
C ASP A 303 54.17 32.00 3.31
N GLY A 304 53.21 31.56 4.11
CA GLY A 304 53.45 30.76 5.32
C GLY A 304 53.90 31.53 6.58
N ARG A 305 54.28 32.81 6.50
CA ARG A 305 54.61 33.63 7.69
C ARG A 305 53.34 34.18 8.35
N ARG A 306 52.74 33.38 9.24
CA ARG A 306 51.49 33.69 9.96
C ARG A 306 51.44 35.03 10.71
N GLY A 307 52.59 35.66 10.96
CA GLY A 307 52.73 36.87 11.77
C GLY A 307 52.72 38.19 10.99
N LYS A 308 52.64 38.14 9.65
CA LYS A 308 52.46 39.34 8.82
C LYS A 308 51.16 39.23 8.03
N GLN A 309 50.62 40.39 7.67
CA GLN A 309 49.33 40.55 7.00
C GLN A 309 49.18 39.57 5.85
N ARG A 310 48.07 38.84 5.81
CA ARG A 310 47.82 37.77 4.84
C ARG A 310 46.72 38.27 3.90
N GLU A 311 47.07 38.57 2.65
CA GLU A 311 46.14 38.81 1.53
C GLU A 311 44.77 39.39 1.93
N GLY A 312 44.75 40.63 2.43
CA GLY A 312 43.50 41.35 2.80
C GLY A 312 42.99 41.15 4.23
N TRP A 313 43.52 40.18 4.99
CA TRP A 313 43.21 40.01 6.42
C TRP A 313 44.15 40.84 7.29
N PRO A 314 43.64 41.62 8.27
CA PRO A 314 44.48 42.42 9.16
C PRO A 314 45.44 41.52 9.95
N ALA A 315 46.66 42.02 10.19
CA ALA A 315 47.65 41.31 10.99
C ALA A 315 47.10 41.09 12.42
N PRO A 316 47.32 39.91 13.04
CA PRO A 316 46.86 39.65 14.40
C PRO A 316 47.47 40.68 15.36
N SER A 317 46.66 41.29 16.23
CA SER A 317 47.09 42.32 17.19
C SER A 317 47.86 41.77 18.42
N GLY A 318 48.38 40.54 18.34
CA GLY A 318 49.05 39.85 19.45
C GLY A 318 50.16 38.90 19.00
N GLN A 319 50.78 38.19 19.95
CA GLN A 319 51.84 37.21 19.64
C GLN A 319 51.31 36.15 18.70
N THR A 320 51.85 36.11 17.49
CA THR A 320 51.48 35.11 16.50
C THR A 320 51.93 33.74 16.98
N GLN A 321 50.99 32.80 17.13
CA GLN A 321 51.33 31.43 17.48
C GLN A 321 52.24 30.84 16.41
N ARG A 322 53.40 30.29 16.83
CA ARG A 322 54.34 29.63 15.92
C ARG A 322 53.66 28.42 15.26
N PRO A 323 53.89 28.17 13.96
CA PRO A 323 53.45 26.93 13.33
C PRO A 323 53.92 25.72 14.12
N ARG A 324 53.05 24.70 14.26
CA ARG A 324 53.34 23.50 15.06
C ARG A 324 54.66 22.84 14.68
N PHE A 325 55.03 22.83 13.39
CA PHE A 325 56.30 22.22 12.94
C PHE A 325 57.54 22.97 13.43
N GLU A 326 57.47 24.29 13.62
CA GLU A 326 58.54 25.10 14.20
C GLU A 326 58.60 24.95 15.72
N ALA A 327 57.45 24.86 16.38
CA ALA A 327 57.38 24.58 17.82
C ALA A 327 57.91 23.18 18.18
N LEU A 328 57.90 22.25 17.22
CA LEU A 328 58.41 20.89 17.38
C LEU A 328 59.88 20.74 16.96
N ARG A 329 60.55 21.78 16.45
CA ARG A 329 61.98 21.72 16.16
C ARG A 329 62.77 21.75 17.48
N PRO A 330 63.65 20.76 17.75
CA PRO A 330 64.54 20.83 18.90
C PRO A 330 65.45 22.06 18.75
N GLU A 331 65.46 22.94 19.75
CA GLU A 331 66.32 24.12 19.74
C GLU A 331 67.79 23.69 19.61
N ALA A 332 68.45 24.12 18.54
CA ALA A 332 69.90 23.92 18.39
C ALA A 332 70.60 24.71 19.50
N ARG A 333 71.14 23.98 20.49
CA ARG A 333 71.91 24.58 21.60
C ARG A 333 73.04 25.45 21.04
N PRO A 334 73.12 26.74 21.40
CA PRO A 334 74.21 27.59 20.96
C PRO A 334 75.47 27.25 21.75
N GLY A 335 76.50 26.76 21.05
CA GLY A 335 77.90 26.83 21.45
C GLY A 335 78.29 26.23 22.81
N GLY A 336 78.43 24.91 22.88
CA GLY A 336 79.26 24.25 23.89
C GLY A 336 80.34 23.42 23.19
N ARG A 337 81.60 23.83 23.28
CA ARG A 337 82.72 22.97 22.85
C ARG A 337 82.75 21.73 23.78
N PRO A 338 83.01 20.52 23.26
CA PRO A 338 83.11 19.34 24.11
C PRO A 338 84.40 19.41 24.95
N GLU A 339 84.29 19.43 26.27
CA GLU A 339 85.38 19.10 27.20
C GLU A 339 85.64 17.59 27.16
N GLN A 340 86.26 17.08 26.10
CA GLN A 340 86.84 15.72 26.10
C GLN A 340 88.10 15.67 25.23
N GLU A 341 89.13 16.44 25.61
CA GLU A 341 90.50 16.21 25.14
C GLU A 341 91.52 16.80 26.13
N ARG A 342 91.46 16.35 27.38
CA ARG A 342 92.53 16.47 28.38
C ARG A 342 92.50 15.27 29.32
N ALA A 343 92.77 14.08 28.79
CA ALA A 343 93.23 12.91 29.55
C ALA A 343 93.55 11.74 28.60
N ALA A 344 94.65 11.86 27.84
CA ALA A 344 95.52 10.74 27.44
C ALA A 344 96.66 11.31 26.56
N GLU A 345 97.87 11.29 27.15
CA GLU A 345 99.22 11.41 26.57
C GLU A 345 99.61 12.67 25.77
#